data_AF-A0A7S2KNS2-F1
#
_entry.id   AF-A0A7S2KNS2-F1
#
_cell.length_a   1.000
_cell.length_b   1.000
_cell.length_c   1.000
_cell.angle_alpha   90.00
_cell.angle_beta   90.00
_cell.angle_gamma   90.00
#
_symmetry.space_group_name_H-M   'P 1'
#
loop_
_entity.id
_entity.type
_entity.pdbx_description
1 polymer ?
#
loop_
_entity_poly.entity_id
_entity_poly.type
_entity_poly.pdbx_seq_one_letter_code
_entity_poly.pdbx_strand_id
1 'polypeptide(L)'
;PDETCYDYKRSKIALILRANPSAACQTDRYDGRLPLTLAINAGKRWDRGVDCLSQFTPHAMVEEDQDTRLLPFMSAAMCGQQSDLECIFRLLRASPNQCVERLR
;
A
#
# COMPACT_ATOMS: atom_id res chain seq x y z
N PRO A 1 3.81 12.45 11.74
CA PRO A 1 3.49 11.00 11.84
C PRO A 1 2.97 10.71 13.25
N ASP A 2 1.69 10.33 13.31
CA ASP A 2 0.98 10.03 14.55
C ASP A 2 1.51 8.72 15.16
N GLU A 3 1.60 8.62 16.50
CA GLU A 3 2.15 7.43 17.18
C GLU A 3 1.30 6.17 16.96
N THR A 4 0.10 6.32 16.42
CA THR A 4 -0.89 5.27 16.18
C THR A 4 -0.55 4.31 15.05
N CYS A 5 0.34 4.68 14.11
CA CYS A 5 0.78 3.77 13.03
C CYS A 5 1.64 2.62 13.54
N TYR A 6 2.41 2.87 14.60
CA TYR A 6 3.52 1.99 14.97
C TYR A 6 3.12 0.97 16.02
N ASP A 7 2.10 0.15 15.78
CA ASP A 7 2.03 -1.15 16.48
C ASP A 7 3.13 -2.08 15.94
N TYR A 8 4.38 -1.71 16.22
CA TYR A 8 5.60 -2.36 15.74
C TYR A 8 5.74 -3.79 16.25
N LYS A 9 5.02 -4.15 17.32
CA LYS A 9 4.97 -5.53 17.82
C LYS A 9 4.27 -6.46 16.84
N ARG A 10 3.48 -5.92 15.90
CA ARG A 10 2.70 -6.68 14.94
C ARG A 10 3.17 -6.58 13.49
N SER A 11 4.12 -5.69 13.17
CA SER A 11 4.60 -5.45 11.81
C SER A 11 6.11 -5.21 11.73
N LYS A 12 6.83 -6.08 11.02
CA LYS A 12 8.26 -5.88 10.69
C LYS A 12 8.47 -4.65 9.81
N ILE A 13 7.49 -4.34 8.96
CA ILE A 13 7.50 -3.15 8.10
C ILE A 13 7.52 -1.89 8.97
N ALA A 14 6.66 -1.82 9.99
CA ALA A 14 6.63 -0.68 10.90
C ALA A 14 7.96 -0.49 11.66
N LEU A 15 8.63 -1.59 12.04
CA LEU A 15 9.96 -1.53 12.67
C LEU A 15 11.02 -0.93 11.74
N ILE A 16 11.03 -1.36 10.46
CA ILE A 16 11.96 -0.83 9.46
C ILE A 16 11.68 0.65 9.18
N LEU A 17 10.42 1.03 8.99
CA LEU A 17 10.04 2.43 8.70
C LEU A 17 10.35 3.36 9.89
N ARG A 18 10.24 2.87 11.12
CA ARG A 18 10.64 3.64 12.31
C ARG A 18 12.15 3.91 12.31
N ALA A 19 12.97 2.94 11.92
CA ALA A 19 14.42 3.08 11.87
C ALA A 19 14.88 3.90 10.65
N ASN A 20 14.19 3.75 9.52
CA ASN A 20 14.48 4.45 8.27
C ASN A 20 13.17 4.77 7.51
N PRO A 21 12.58 5.96 7.71
CA PRO A 21 11.35 6.37 7.04
C PRO A 21 11.48 6.43 5.51
N SER A 22 12.67 6.78 5.00
CA SER A 22 12.92 6.90 3.57
C SER A 22 12.80 5.56 2.82
N ALA A 23 12.90 4.43 3.54
CA ALA A 23 12.75 3.10 2.97
C ALA A 23 11.37 2.88 2.34
N ALA A 24 10.32 3.59 2.79
CA ALA A 24 8.99 3.51 2.17
C ALA A 24 8.97 3.97 0.71
N CYS A 25 9.88 4.88 0.33
CA CYS A 25 9.96 5.47 -1.01
C CYS A 25 11.03 4.80 -1.89
N GLN A 26 11.71 3.77 -1.38
CA GLN A 26 12.75 3.07 -2.13
C GLN A 26 12.12 1.97 -2.97
N THR A 27 12.14 2.15 -4.28
CA THR A 27 11.65 1.15 -5.24
C THR A 27 12.53 -0.10 -5.23
N ASP A 28 11.92 -1.26 -5.43
CA ASP A 28 12.68 -2.49 -5.68
C ASP A 28 13.51 -2.37 -6.96
N ARG A 29 14.68 -3.03 -6.95
CA ARG A 29 15.64 -2.94 -8.06
C ARG A 29 15.18 -3.67 -9.31
N TYR A 30 14.36 -4.71 -9.18
CA TYR A 30 14.01 -5.59 -10.29
C TYR A 30 12.79 -5.10 -11.06
N ASP A 31 11.74 -4.68 -10.34
CA ASP A 31 10.47 -4.26 -10.96
C ASP A 31 10.15 -2.77 -10.78
N GLY A 32 10.99 -2.03 -10.05
CA GLY A 32 10.78 -0.60 -9.81
C GLY A 32 9.56 -0.31 -8.93
N ARG A 33 8.95 -1.31 -8.30
CA ARG A 33 7.75 -1.11 -7.47
C ARG A 33 8.10 -0.50 -6.13
N LEU A 34 7.21 0.38 -5.66
CA LEU A 34 7.28 0.87 -4.31
C LEU A 34 6.89 -0.24 -3.30
N PRO A 35 7.44 -0.19 -2.08
CA PRO A 35 7.13 -1.13 -1.01
C PRO A 35 5.62 -1.28 -0.73
N LEU A 36 4.82 -0.23 -0.92
CA LEU A 36 3.36 -0.30 -0.81
C LEU A 36 2.76 -1.29 -1.81
N THR A 37 3.11 -1.16 -3.09
CA THR A 37 2.63 -2.04 -4.16
C THR A 37 3.07 -3.49 -3.93
N LEU A 38 4.32 -3.69 -3.51
CA LEU A 38 4.84 -5.03 -3.17
C LEU A 38 4.07 -5.65 -1.99
N ALA A 39 3.77 -4.87 -0.96
CA ALA A 39 3.00 -5.35 0.19
C ALA A 39 1.58 -5.76 -0.21
N ILE A 40 0.92 -4.99 -1.07
CA ILE A 40 -0.42 -5.29 -1.59
C ILE A 40 -0.38 -6.58 -2.42
N ASN A 41 0.55 -6.68 -3.37
CA ASN A 41 0.70 -7.85 -4.24
C ASN A 41 1.06 -9.12 -3.45
N ALA A 42 1.75 -8.97 -2.32
CA ALA A 42 2.06 -10.06 -1.39
C ALA A 42 0.89 -10.41 -0.43
N GLY A 43 -0.29 -9.80 -0.59
CA GLY A 43 -1.46 -10.05 0.24
C GLY A 43 -1.29 -9.59 1.69
N LYS A 44 -0.52 -8.52 1.94
CA LYS A 44 -0.39 -7.97 3.30
C LYS A 44 -1.68 -7.28 3.72
N ARG A 45 -2.05 -7.49 4.99
CA ARG A 45 -3.22 -6.86 5.61
C ARG A 45 -2.94 -5.40 5.96
N TRP A 46 -4.03 -4.63 6.08
CA TRP A 46 -3.97 -3.22 6.46
C TRP A 46 -3.18 -3.01 7.77
N ASP A 47 -3.58 -3.72 8.82
CA ASP A 47 -3.00 -3.70 10.17
C ASP A 47 -1.63 -4.40 10.30
N ARG A 48 -1.07 -4.87 9.17
CA ARG A 48 0.23 -5.57 9.11
C ARG A 48 1.23 -4.81 8.23
N GLY A 49 1.11 -3.49 8.16
CA GLY A 49 2.11 -2.58 7.61
C GLY A 49 1.72 -1.88 6.32
N VAL A 50 0.60 -2.23 5.68
CA VAL A 50 0.08 -1.47 4.54
C VAL A 50 -0.38 -0.08 4.99
N ASP A 51 -0.98 0.00 6.18
CA ASP A 51 -1.34 1.26 6.83
C ASP A 51 -0.14 2.21 6.96
N CYS A 52 1.00 1.73 7.44
CA CYS A 52 2.18 2.56 7.57
C CYS A 52 2.80 2.92 6.24
N LEU A 53 2.90 1.97 5.30
CA LEU A 53 3.38 2.31 3.96
C LEU A 53 2.52 3.39 3.32
N SER A 54 1.19 3.30 3.42
CA SER A 54 0.27 4.29 2.84
C SER A 54 0.47 5.71 3.39
N GLN A 55 0.87 5.83 4.67
CA GLN A 55 1.15 7.12 5.31
C GLN A 55 2.47 7.74 4.85
N PHE A 56 3.48 6.91 4.55
CA PHE A 56 4.79 7.37 4.09
C PHE A 56 4.87 7.59 2.58
N THR A 57 4.07 6.87 1.79
CA THR A 57 3.99 7.02 0.34
C THR A 57 2.57 7.25 -0.17
N PRO A 58 1.97 8.44 0.06
CA PRO A 58 0.62 8.73 -0.40
C PRO A 58 0.44 8.69 -1.91
N HIS A 59 1.47 9.08 -2.68
CA HIS A 59 1.45 9.04 -4.15
C HIS A 59 1.35 7.60 -4.69
N ALA A 60 1.91 6.62 -3.97
CA ALA A 60 1.82 5.22 -4.37
C ALA A 60 0.39 4.68 -4.31
N MET A 61 -0.54 5.35 -3.60
CA MET A 61 -1.96 4.98 -3.56
C MET A 61 -2.73 5.34 -4.83
N VAL A 62 -2.15 6.17 -5.69
CA VAL A 62 -2.74 6.70 -6.91
C VAL A 62 -1.96 6.31 -8.17
N GLU A 63 -0.82 5.66 -8.01
CA GLU A 63 -0.02 5.18 -9.13
C GLU A 63 -0.50 3.81 -9.59
N GLU A 64 -0.62 3.66 -10.91
CA GLU A 64 -0.84 2.36 -11.51
C GLU A 64 0.44 1.53 -11.45
N ASP A 65 0.27 0.26 -11.09
CA ASP A 65 1.32 -0.71 -11.26
C ASP A 65 1.71 -0.83 -12.74
N GLN A 66 3.00 -0.75 -13.05
CA GLN A 66 3.45 -0.70 -14.45
C GLN A 66 3.12 -1.97 -15.23
N ASP A 67 3.18 -3.13 -14.58
CA ASP A 67 2.93 -4.43 -15.23
C ASP A 67 1.43 -4.68 -15.39
N THR A 68 0.65 -4.48 -14.32
CA THR A 68 -0.78 -4.85 -14.32
C THR A 68 -1.70 -3.73 -14.77
N ARG A 69 -1.23 -2.46 -14.80
CA ARG A 69 -2.03 -1.24 -15.03
C ARG A 69 -3.18 -1.04 -14.04
N LEU A 70 -3.09 -1.73 -12.91
CA LEU A 70 -4.09 -1.70 -11.86
C LEU A 70 -3.71 -0.68 -10.79
N LEU A 71 -4.74 -0.04 -10.25
CA LEU A 71 -4.59 0.78 -9.07
C LEU A 71 -4.43 -0.12 -7.83
N PRO A 72 -3.82 0.40 -6.74
CA PRO A 72 -3.54 -0.38 -5.55
C PRO A 72 -4.77 -1.10 -4.96
N PHE A 73 -5.94 -0.46 -4.94
CA PHE A 73 -7.18 -1.08 -4.45
C PHE A 73 -7.67 -2.21 -5.36
N MET A 74 -7.43 -2.11 -6.67
CA MET A 74 -7.77 -3.15 -7.64
C MET A 74 -6.84 -4.35 -7.48
N SER A 75 -5.52 -4.10 -7.37
CA SER A 75 -4.53 -5.14 -7.10
C SER A 75 -4.82 -5.86 -5.78
N ALA A 76 -5.19 -5.11 -4.73
CA ALA A 76 -5.61 -5.68 -3.46
C ALA A 76 -6.81 -6.62 -3.64
N ALA A 77 -7.84 -6.20 -4.39
CA ALA A 77 -9.01 -7.05 -4.65
C ALA A 77 -8.67 -8.31 -5.47
N MET A 78 -7.67 -8.24 -6.36
CA MET A 78 -7.23 -9.40 -7.15
C MET A 78 -6.38 -10.39 -6.36
N CYS A 79 -5.73 -9.98 -5.26
CA CYS A 79 -4.90 -10.86 -4.43
C CYS A 79 -5.69 -11.95 -3.65
N GLY A 80 -7.00 -12.07 -3.84
CA GLY A 80 -7.80 -13.21 -3.38
C GLY A 80 -7.84 -13.40 -1.86
N GLN A 81 -7.84 -14.66 -1.39
CA GLN A 81 -8.04 -15.12 0.00
C GLN A 81 -7.11 -14.50 1.07
N GLN A 82 -6.09 -13.75 0.66
CA GLN A 82 -5.14 -13.07 1.55
C GLN A 82 -5.39 -11.56 1.67
N SER A 83 -6.15 -10.97 0.74
CA SER A 83 -6.56 -9.58 0.81
C SER A 83 -7.68 -9.43 1.83
N ASP A 84 -7.53 -8.46 2.73
CA ASP A 84 -8.56 -8.16 3.73
C ASP A 84 -9.43 -7.00 3.20
N LEU A 85 -10.74 -7.10 3.42
CA LEU A 85 -11.72 -6.11 2.93
C LEU A 85 -11.43 -4.70 3.46
N GLU A 86 -10.87 -4.59 4.67
CA GLU A 86 -10.46 -3.31 5.24
C GLU A 86 -9.34 -2.69 4.40
N CYS A 87 -8.37 -3.48 3.94
CA CYS A 87 -7.30 -3.01 3.06
C CYS A 87 -7.86 -2.45 1.74
N ILE A 88 -8.73 -3.21 1.07
CA ILE A 88 -9.36 -2.77 -0.19
C ILE A 88 -10.17 -1.49 0.04
N PHE A 89 -11.02 -1.47 1.07
CA PHE A 89 -11.89 -0.33 1.38
C PHE A 89 -11.08 0.93 1.74
N ARG A 90 -10.01 0.78 2.52
CA ARG A 90 -9.13 1.89 2.92
C ARG A 90 -8.38 2.47 1.74
N LEU A 91 -7.84 1.62 0.86
CA LEU A 91 -7.17 2.05 -0.37
C LEU A 91 -8.15 2.78 -1.31
N LEU A 92 -9.37 2.25 -1.48
CA LEU A 92 -10.40 2.90 -2.29
C LEU A 92 -10.79 4.27 -1.70
N ARG A 93 -10.97 4.35 -0.37
CA ARG A 93 -11.34 5.59 0.33
C ARG A 93 -10.23 6.64 0.28
N ALA A 94 -8.97 6.23 0.18
CA ALA A 94 -7.85 7.16 0.05
C ALA A 94 -7.77 7.82 -1.35
N SER A 95 -8.30 7.15 -2.37
CA SER A 95 -8.22 7.59 -3.77
C SER A 95 -9.59 7.61 -4.51
N PRO A 96 -10.60 8.32 -3.99
CA PRO A 96 -11.97 8.26 -4.55
C PRO A 96 -12.07 8.86 -5.96
N ASN A 97 -11.28 9.90 -6.25
CA ASN A 97 -11.37 10.65 -7.51
C ASN A 97 -10.90 9.85 -8.73
N GLN A 98 -10.01 8.87 -8.54
CA GLN A 98 -9.47 8.08 -9.65
C GLN A 98 -10.47 7.12 -10.26
N CYS A 99 -11.44 6.65 -9.47
CA CYS A 99 -12.56 5.87 -10.00
C CYS A 99 -13.46 6.74 -10.89
N VAL A 100 -13.62 8.02 -10.54
CA VAL A 100 -14.48 8.95 -11.27
C VAL A 100 -13.87 9.37 -12.60
N GLU A 101 -12.55 9.60 -12.66
CA GLU A 101 -11.89 9.97 -13.91
C GLU A 101 -11.84 8.83 -14.93
N ARG A 102 -11.78 7.57 -14.48
CA ARG A 102 -11.79 6.39 -15.37
C ARG A 102 -13.16 6.04 -15.95
N LEU A 103 -14.23 6.65 -15.45
CA LEU A 103 -15.62 6.42 -15.90
C LEU A 103 -16.15 7.50 -16.86
N ARG A 104 -15.31 8.47 -17.26
CA ARG A 104 -15.60 9.48 -18.29
C ARG A 104 -14.97 9.10 -19.62
#